data_AF-T0ST37-F1
#
_entry.id   AF-T0ST37-F1
#
_cell.length_a   1.000
_cell.length_b   1.000
_cell.length_c   1.000
_cell.angle_alpha   90.00
_cell.angle_beta   90.00
_cell.angle_gamma   90.00
#
_symmetry.space_group_name_H-M   'P 1'
#
loop_
_entity.id
_entity.type
_entity.pdbx_description
1 polymer ?
#
loop_
_entity_poly.entity_id
_entity_poly.type
_entity_poly.pdbx_seq_one_letter_code
_entity_poly.pdbx_strand_id
1 'polypeptide(L)'
;MIRLIILSLLTAHSSFAFECNKDDKTYIQEAIKLDFSGSRINRNENSVCLKQKNFKYIVSVFEPSNEIHNTEKYIVDDFSTLKIETPKLIDKDVEVYEVEFSYMARKAGMTKTEPTKIHDKMRYFKNTSTKSSKEMGCIGVIETPTQFTLLKDCVAK
;
A
#
# COMPACT_ATOMS: atom_id res chain seq x y z
N MET A 1 57.13 -4.43 1.30
CA MET A 1 55.89 -4.26 0.52
C MET A 1 54.82 -5.14 1.10
N ILE A 2 53.90 -4.61 1.91
CA ILE A 2 52.74 -5.35 2.42
C ILE A 2 51.50 -4.62 1.91
N ARG A 3 50.98 -5.12 0.79
CA ARG A 3 49.62 -4.85 0.33
C ARG A 3 48.74 -5.90 1.02
N LEU A 4 47.98 -5.51 2.02
CA LEU A 4 46.85 -6.31 2.50
C LEU A 4 45.64 -5.39 2.57
N ILE A 5 44.91 -5.42 1.47
CA ILE A 5 43.55 -4.92 1.33
C ILE A 5 42.68 -5.86 2.18
N ILE A 6 42.25 -5.39 3.35
CA ILE A 6 41.11 -5.98 4.06
C ILE A 6 40.01 -4.93 4.02
N LEU A 7 39.40 -4.81 2.84
CA LEU A 7 38.18 -4.06 2.59
C LEU A 7 37.03 -5.06 2.57
N SER A 8 36.65 -5.56 3.75
CA SER A 8 35.56 -6.52 3.87
C SER A 8 34.91 -6.42 5.25
N LEU A 9 33.93 -5.53 5.38
CA LEU A 9 32.56 -5.82 5.86
C LEU A 9 31.81 -4.48 6.06
N LEU A 10 31.40 -3.88 4.94
CA LEU A 10 30.30 -2.91 4.92
C LEU A 10 29.04 -3.66 4.49
N THR A 11 28.55 -4.56 5.34
CA THR A 11 27.13 -4.90 5.31
C THR A 11 26.48 -4.10 6.42
N ALA A 12 26.31 -2.80 6.16
CA ALA A 12 25.27 -2.02 6.82
C ALA A 12 23.96 -2.75 6.57
N HIS A 13 23.60 -3.64 7.48
CA HIS A 13 22.26 -4.13 7.62
C HIS A 13 21.47 -2.91 8.08
N SER A 14 21.04 -2.11 7.11
CA SER A 14 20.00 -1.13 7.30
C SER A 14 18.80 -1.94 7.75
N SER A 15 18.69 -2.18 9.06
CA SER A 15 17.47 -2.67 9.66
C SER A 15 16.43 -1.61 9.29
N PHE A 16 15.61 -1.91 8.29
CA PHE A 16 14.45 -1.12 7.95
C PHE A 16 13.48 -1.25 9.12
N ALA A 17 13.74 -0.47 10.16
CA ALA A 17 12.80 -0.27 11.23
C ALA A 17 11.76 0.71 10.70
N PHE A 18 10.53 0.24 10.52
CA PHE A 18 9.41 1.11 10.26
C PHE A 18 9.22 2.03 11.47
N GLU A 19 9.40 3.34 11.27
CA GLU A 19 9.16 4.34 12.31
C GLU A 19 7.66 4.62 12.39
N CYS A 20 7.00 4.01 13.37
CA CYS A 20 5.56 4.18 13.57
C CYS A 20 5.22 5.41 14.44
N ASN A 21 5.71 6.58 14.02
CA ASN A 21 5.59 7.87 14.72
C ASN A 21 4.72 8.93 14.00
N LYS A 22 3.92 8.51 13.01
CA LYS A 22 3.02 9.34 12.20
C LYS A 22 1.57 9.10 12.59
N ASP A 23 0.71 9.96 12.07
CA ASP A 23 -0.73 9.87 12.23
C ASP A 23 -1.30 8.72 11.40
N ASP A 24 -2.44 8.17 11.85
CA ASP A 24 -3.07 7.02 11.20
C ASP A 24 -3.41 7.31 9.73
N LYS A 25 -3.79 8.55 9.40
CA LYS A 25 -4.08 8.98 8.03
C LYS A 25 -2.90 8.74 7.08
N THR A 26 -1.67 8.96 7.54
CA THR A 26 -0.45 8.70 6.75
C THR A 26 -0.31 7.21 6.43
N TYR A 27 -0.52 6.34 7.42
CA TYR A 27 -0.44 4.89 7.21
C TYR A 27 -1.53 4.35 6.30
N ILE A 28 -2.76 4.82 6.50
CA ILE A 28 -3.91 4.44 5.67
C ILE A 28 -3.69 4.90 4.22
N GLN A 29 -3.23 6.13 4.01
CA GLN A 29 -2.93 6.62 2.66
C GLN A 29 -1.88 5.76 1.97
N GLU A 30 -0.85 5.33 2.69
CA GLU A 30 0.18 4.46 2.14
C GLU A 30 -0.36 3.05 1.83
N ALA A 31 -1.23 2.50 2.68
CA ALA A 31 -1.88 1.20 2.42
C ALA A 31 -2.80 1.25 1.20
N ILE A 32 -3.59 2.31 1.04
CA ILE A 32 -4.39 2.55 -0.18
C ILE A 32 -3.47 2.67 -1.39
N LYS A 33 -2.31 3.33 -1.24
CA LYS A 33 -1.31 3.43 -2.32
C LYS A 33 -0.72 2.08 -2.71
N LEU A 34 -0.47 1.19 -1.75
CA LEU A 34 0.02 -0.17 -2.06
C LEU A 34 -1.03 -0.94 -2.86
N ASP A 35 -2.30 -0.88 -2.43
CA ASP A 35 -3.40 -1.48 -3.16
C ASP A 35 -3.49 -0.94 -4.59
N PHE A 36 -3.48 0.38 -4.74
CA PHE A 36 -3.56 1.04 -6.06
C PHE A 36 -2.27 0.89 -6.89
N SER A 37 -1.19 0.38 -6.31
CA SER A 37 0.02 0.03 -7.05
C SER A 37 -0.09 -1.32 -7.76
N GLY A 38 -1.21 -2.03 -7.54
CA GLY A 38 -1.52 -3.31 -8.16
C GLY A 38 -1.02 -4.49 -7.36
N SER A 39 -0.95 -4.39 -6.02
CA SER A 39 -0.52 -5.50 -5.15
C SER A 39 -1.39 -6.74 -5.29
N ARG A 40 -2.64 -6.57 -5.76
CA ARG A 40 -3.60 -7.66 -6.00
C ARG A 40 -3.83 -8.02 -7.47
N ILE A 41 -3.10 -7.39 -8.39
CA ILE A 41 -3.26 -7.57 -9.85
C ILE A 41 -2.09 -8.39 -10.37
N ASN A 42 -2.33 -9.63 -10.83
CA ASN A 42 -1.26 -10.60 -11.13
C ASN A 42 -0.18 -10.07 -12.08
N ARG A 43 -0.56 -9.35 -13.14
CA ARG A 43 0.42 -8.81 -14.10
C ARG A 43 1.33 -7.72 -13.51
N ASN A 44 1.03 -7.24 -12.30
CA ASN A 44 1.78 -6.22 -11.59
C ASN A 44 2.73 -6.78 -10.52
N GLU A 45 2.81 -8.10 -10.30
CA GLU A 45 3.68 -8.73 -9.29
C GLU A 45 5.13 -8.17 -9.29
N ASN A 46 5.69 -7.97 -10.49
CA ASN A 46 7.05 -7.47 -10.66
C ASN A 46 7.12 -5.96 -11.00
N SER A 47 6.02 -5.23 -10.80
CA SER A 47 5.93 -3.80 -11.12
C SER A 47 6.89 -2.98 -10.27
N VAL A 48 7.50 -1.96 -10.88
CA VAL A 48 8.30 -0.96 -10.15
C VAL A 48 7.50 -0.21 -9.09
N CYS A 49 6.16 -0.20 -9.21
CA CYS A 49 5.27 0.39 -8.22
C CYS A 49 5.28 -0.37 -6.89
N LEU A 50 5.50 -1.70 -6.90
CA LEU A 50 5.50 -2.56 -5.71
C LEU A 50 6.87 -2.68 -5.02
N LYS A 51 7.87 -1.86 -5.41
CA LYS A 51 9.16 -1.86 -4.72
C LYS A 51 9.03 -1.26 -3.33
N GLN A 52 9.58 -1.94 -2.31
CA GLN A 52 9.55 -1.48 -0.90
C GLN A 52 10.00 -0.03 -0.72
N LYS A 53 10.97 0.46 -1.51
CA LYS A 53 11.41 1.87 -1.42
C LYS A 53 10.31 2.92 -1.65
N ASN A 54 9.18 2.53 -2.24
CA ASN A 54 8.03 3.40 -2.49
C ASN A 54 7.08 3.50 -1.28
N PHE A 55 7.34 2.69 -0.25
CA PHE A 55 6.52 2.48 0.95
C PHE A 55 7.41 2.55 2.20
N LYS A 56 7.27 3.62 2.97
CA LYS A 56 8.09 3.89 4.15
C LYS A 56 7.51 3.27 5.43
N TYR A 57 6.20 3.07 5.50
CA TYR A 57 5.48 2.69 6.72
C TYR A 57 4.76 1.34 6.63
N ILE A 58 4.59 0.79 5.43
CA ILE A 58 3.96 -0.52 5.23
C ILE A 58 4.89 -1.47 4.49
N VAL A 59 4.71 -2.77 4.71
CA VAL A 59 5.41 -3.79 3.93
C VAL A 59 4.76 -3.90 2.56
N SER A 60 5.55 -3.73 1.52
CA SER A 60 5.09 -3.89 0.14
C SER A 60 5.09 -5.36 -0.23
N VAL A 61 3.92 -5.98 -0.15
CA VAL A 61 3.72 -7.39 -0.54
C VAL A 61 2.81 -7.46 -1.76
N PHE A 62 3.13 -8.39 -2.67
CA PHE A 62 2.17 -8.84 -3.67
C PHE A 62 1.29 -9.91 -3.04
N GLU A 63 -0.03 -9.74 -3.16
CA GLU A 63 -1.04 -10.62 -2.61
C GLU A 63 -2.04 -10.94 -3.71
N PRO A 64 -1.87 -12.05 -4.45
CA PRO A 64 -2.74 -12.36 -5.58
C PRO A 64 -4.19 -12.47 -5.12
N SER A 65 -5.09 -11.71 -5.75
CA SER A 65 -6.51 -11.85 -5.48
C SER A 65 -7.02 -13.20 -5.96
N ASN A 66 -7.84 -13.86 -5.13
CA ASN A 66 -8.57 -15.07 -5.50
C ASN A 66 -9.79 -14.76 -6.40
N GLU A 67 -10.05 -13.49 -6.74
CA GLU A 67 -11.14 -13.11 -7.63
C GLU A 67 -10.84 -13.44 -9.10
N ILE A 68 -11.86 -13.97 -9.78
CA ILE A 68 -11.84 -14.36 -11.21
C ILE A 68 -11.44 -13.18 -12.12
N HIS A 69 -11.62 -11.94 -11.66
CA HIS A 69 -11.29 -10.71 -12.37
C HIS A 69 -10.36 -9.82 -11.54
N ASN A 70 -9.15 -10.29 -11.27
CA ASN A 70 -8.08 -9.50 -10.66
C ASN A 70 -7.46 -8.44 -11.61
N THR A 71 -8.28 -7.91 -12.52
CA THR A 71 -7.96 -6.79 -13.41
C THR A 71 -8.50 -5.50 -12.82
N GLU A 72 -7.81 -4.41 -13.06
CA GLU A 72 -8.27 -3.08 -12.66
C GLU A 72 -9.62 -2.73 -13.30
N LYS A 73 -10.58 -2.37 -12.46
CA LYS A 73 -11.88 -1.81 -12.82
C LYS A 73 -11.77 -0.30 -13.06
N TYR A 74 -10.87 0.35 -12.32
CA TYR A 74 -10.69 1.80 -12.37
C TYR A 74 -9.22 2.21 -12.46
N ILE A 75 -8.98 3.37 -13.05
CA ILE A 75 -7.69 4.05 -13.11
C ILE A 75 -7.79 5.39 -12.37
N VAL A 76 -6.85 5.63 -11.47
CA VAL A 76 -6.66 6.91 -10.77
C VAL A 76 -5.42 7.59 -11.32
N ASP A 77 -5.52 8.87 -11.67
CA ASP A 77 -4.37 9.66 -12.15
C ASP A 77 -3.36 9.90 -11.01
N ASP A 78 -3.84 10.35 -9.84
CA ASP A 78 -3.03 10.60 -8.65
C ASP A 78 -3.89 10.60 -7.36
N PHE A 79 -3.25 10.82 -6.22
CA PHE A 79 -3.89 10.81 -4.90
C PHE A 79 -4.48 12.17 -4.47
N SER A 80 -4.48 13.20 -5.32
CA SER A 80 -4.95 14.55 -4.95
C SER A 80 -6.42 14.62 -4.56
N THR A 81 -7.24 13.69 -5.08
CA THR A 81 -8.67 13.62 -4.80
C THR A 81 -9.02 12.67 -3.65
N LEU A 82 -8.04 11.97 -3.09
CA LEU A 82 -8.27 11.01 -2.01
C LEU A 82 -8.72 11.73 -0.74
N LYS A 83 -9.89 11.32 -0.24
CA LYS A 83 -10.44 11.74 1.05
C LYS A 83 -10.59 10.52 1.92
N ILE A 84 -9.88 10.50 3.04
CA ILE A 84 -9.92 9.45 4.06
C ILE A 84 -10.75 10.00 5.21
N GLU A 85 -11.85 9.30 5.53
CA GLU A 85 -12.70 9.62 6.68
C GLU A 85 -12.03 9.21 7.99
N THR A 86 -12.57 9.64 9.13
CA THR A 86 -12.01 9.28 10.44
C THR A 86 -12.09 7.76 10.67
N PRO A 87 -10.98 7.08 11.01
CA PRO A 87 -11.00 5.65 11.30
C PRO A 87 -11.86 5.32 12.51
N LYS A 88 -12.68 4.28 12.39
CA LYS A 88 -13.53 3.75 13.45
C LYS A 88 -12.86 2.53 14.06
N LEU A 89 -12.57 2.58 15.36
CA LEU A 89 -12.11 1.42 16.13
C LEU A 89 -13.24 0.39 16.22
N ILE A 90 -13.01 -0.81 15.70
CA ILE A 90 -13.99 -1.91 15.68
C ILE A 90 -13.64 -3.05 16.65
N ASP A 91 -12.35 -3.22 16.96
CA ASP A 91 -11.87 -4.16 17.98
C ASP A 91 -10.71 -3.53 18.75
N LYS A 92 -10.87 -3.42 20.07
CA LYS A 92 -9.89 -2.79 20.97
C LYS A 92 -8.76 -3.71 21.35
N ASP A 93 -9.01 -5.02 21.42
CA ASP A 93 -8.05 -5.98 21.98
C ASP A 93 -6.89 -6.20 21.00
N VAL A 94 -7.19 -6.07 19.71
CA VAL A 94 -6.25 -6.26 18.60
C VAL A 94 -6.06 -4.99 17.75
N GLU A 95 -6.55 -3.83 18.23
CA GLU A 95 -6.37 -2.52 17.57
C GLU A 95 -6.79 -2.54 16.09
N VAL A 96 -8.00 -3.06 15.81
CA VAL A 96 -8.55 -3.15 14.46
C VAL A 96 -9.48 -1.96 14.19
N TYR A 97 -9.29 -1.35 13.03
CA TYR A 97 -10.00 -0.17 12.59
C TYR A 97 -10.66 -0.42 11.23
N GLU A 98 -11.82 0.20 11.00
CA GLU A 98 -12.46 0.34 9.69
C GLU A 98 -12.35 1.80 9.26
N VAL A 99 -11.97 2.03 8.01
CA VAL A 99 -11.90 3.37 7.44
C VAL A 99 -12.58 3.41 6.08
N GLU A 100 -13.46 4.38 5.92
CA GLU A 100 -14.08 4.71 4.64
C GLU A 100 -13.25 5.78 3.94
N PHE A 101 -13.22 5.72 2.62
CA PHE A 101 -12.53 6.71 1.81
C PHE A 101 -13.19 6.89 0.46
N SER A 102 -12.91 8.02 -0.18
CA SER A 102 -13.39 8.32 -1.53
C SER A 102 -12.33 8.97 -2.39
N TYR A 103 -12.43 8.79 -3.71
CA TYR A 103 -11.48 9.28 -4.70
C TYR A 103 -12.16 9.41 -6.06
N MET A 104 -11.57 10.19 -6.98
CA MET A 104 -12.04 10.30 -8.35
C MET A 104 -11.26 9.34 -9.25
N ALA A 105 -11.96 8.51 -10.02
CA ALA A 105 -11.34 7.54 -10.91
C ALA A 105 -12.09 7.40 -12.24
N ARG A 106 -11.39 6.98 -13.29
CA ARG A 106 -11.97 6.64 -14.60
C ARG A 106 -12.14 5.13 -14.70
N LYS A 107 -13.13 4.65 -15.47
CA LYS A 107 -13.24 3.22 -15.75
C LYS A 107 -12.03 2.76 -16.57
N ALA A 108 -11.47 1.61 -16.22
CA ALA A 108 -10.34 1.03 -16.95
C ALA A 108 -10.70 0.81 -18.43
N GLY A 109 -9.74 1.07 -19.32
CA GLY A 109 -9.94 1.05 -20.77
C GLY A 109 -10.70 2.26 -21.35
N MET A 110 -11.21 3.20 -20.53
CA MET A 110 -11.97 4.35 -21.00
C MET A 110 -11.26 5.68 -20.69
N THR A 111 -10.24 6.02 -21.49
CA THR A 111 -9.39 7.22 -21.28
C THR A 111 -10.11 8.56 -21.43
N LYS A 112 -11.27 8.59 -22.10
CA LYS A 112 -12.06 9.81 -22.34
C LYS A 112 -13.23 10.00 -21.36
N THR A 113 -13.50 9.05 -20.48
CA THR A 113 -14.60 9.20 -19.50
C THR A 113 -14.25 10.22 -18.44
N GLU A 114 -15.22 11.05 -18.07
CA GLU A 114 -15.06 11.93 -16.91
C GLU A 114 -14.81 11.08 -15.66
N PRO A 115 -13.87 11.49 -14.78
CA PRO A 115 -13.66 10.81 -13.52
C PRO A 115 -14.95 10.80 -12.69
N THR A 116 -15.30 9.63 -12.15
CA THR A 116 -16.43 9.44 -11.24
C THR A 116 -15.94 9.28 -9.82
N LYS A 117 -16.72 9.76 -8.85
CA LYS A 117 -16.41 9.56 -7.44
C LYS A 117 -16.68 8.11 -7.04
N ILE A 118 -15.66 7.45 -6.51
CA ILE A 118 -15.73 6.11 -5.95
C ILE A 118 -15.68 6.21 -4.43
N HIS A 119 -16.47 5.36 -3.78
CA HIS A 119 -16.49 5.16 -2.34
C HIS A 119 -16.06 3.73 -2.06
N ASP A 120 -15.14 3.56 -1.12
CA ASP A 120 -14.67 2.24 -0.72
C ASP A 120 -14.29 2.26 0.77
N LYS A 121 -13.93 1.09 1.29
CA LYS A 121 -13.49 0.93 2.68
C LYS A 121 -12.38 -0.10 2.78
N MET A 122 -11.63 -0.02 3.87
CA MET A 122 -10.66 -1.04 4.24
C MET A 122 -10.68 -1.28 5.74
N ARG A 123 -10.28 -2.48 6.16
CA ARG A 123 -9.98 -2.78 7.56
C ARG A 123 -8.51 -3.07 7.74
N TYR A 124 -7.95 -2.58 8.83
CA TYR A 124 -6.55 -2.78 9.16
C TYR A 124 -6.38 -2.94 10.66
N PHE A 125 -5.33 -3.63 11.06
CA PHE A 125 -4.84 -3.60 12.44
C PHE A 125 -3.62 -2.69 12.54
N LYS A 126 -3.45 -2.06 13.71
CA LYS A 126 -2.27 -1.24 14.02
C LYS A 126 -1.24 -2.07 14.77
N ASN A 127 0.01 -2.04 14.28
CA ASN A 127 1.11 -2.66 15.00
C ASN A 127 1.62 -1.73 16.10
N THR A 128 1.44 -2.15 17.35
CA THR A 128 1.80 -1.35 18.54
C THR A 128 3.18 -1.69 19.11
N SER A 129 3.76 -2.84 18.73
CA SER A 129 5.09 -3.26 19.20
C SER A 129 6.16 -3.01 18.14
N THR A 130 7.33 -2.54 18.56
CA THR A 130 8.50 -2.33 17.66
C THR A 130 8.89 -3.59 16.89
N LYS A 131 8.68 -4.77 17.48
CA LYS A 131 8.95 -6.06 16.82
C LYS A 131 7.96 -6.28 15.66
N SER A 132 6.67 -6.22 15.94
CA SER A 132 5.61 -6.39 14.93
C SER A 132 5.74 -5.36 13.82
N SER A 133 6.03 -4.10 14.17
CA SER A 133 6.21 -3.04 13.18
C SER A 133 7.38 -3.29 12.22
N LYS A 134 8.45 -3.94 12.67
CA LYS A 134 9.60 -4.30 11.81
C LYS A 134 9.25 -5.39 10.80
N GLU A 135 8.43 -6.35 11.21
CA GLU A 135 8.08 -7.52 10.39
C GLU A 135 6.89 -7.24 9.47
N MET A 136 5.93 -6.43 9.92
CA MET A 136 4.61 -6.27 9.30
C MET A 136 4.26 -4.82 8.93
N GLY A 137 5.16 -3.86 9.16
CA GLY A 137 4.89 -2.43 8.95
C GLY A 137 4.03 -1.83 10.06
N CYS A 138 3.69 -0.54 9.97
CA CYS A 138 2.93 0.16 11.00
C CYS A 138 1.45 -0.23 11.06
N ILE A 139 0.88 -0.65 9.93
CA ILE A 139 -0.44 -1.25 9.84
C ILE A 139 -0.40 -2.46 8.90
N GLY A 140 -1.27 -3.43 9.15
CA GLY A 140 -1.54 -4.52 8.21
C GLY A 140 -3.00 -4.52 7.78
N VAL A 141 -3.26 -4.72 6.49
CA VAL A 141 -4.62 -4.75 5.92
C VAL A 141 -5.23 -6.13 6.15
N ILE A 142 -6.45 -6.15 6.66
CA ILE A 142 -7.25 -7.37 6.91
C ILE A 142 -8.31 -7.53 5.83
N GLU A 143 -9.00 -6.45 5.50
CA GLU A 143 -9.98 -6.39 4.42
C GLU A 143 -9.55 -5.29 3.47
N THR A 144 -9.24 -5.69 2.24
CA THR A 144 -8.79 -4.81 1.17
C THR A 144 -9.98 -4.09 0.51
N PRO A 145 -9.73 -2.96 -0.19
CA PRO A 145 -10.78 -2.25 -0.93
C PRO A 145 -11.49 -3.17 -1.93
N THR A 146 -12.79 -2.96 -2.13
CA THR A 146 -13.62 -3.79 -3.01
C THR A 146 -13.33 -3.53 -4.49
N GLN A 147 -12.94 -2.29 -4.81
CA GLN A 147 -12.64 -1.91 -6.19
C GLN A 147 -11.17 -2.17 -6.51
N PHE A 148 -10.91 -2.94 -7.57
CA PHE A 148 -9.57 -3.06 -8.16
C PHE A 148 -9.25 -1.75 -8.88
N THR A 149 -8.59 -0.84 -8.19
CA THR A 149 -8.17 0.44 -8.75
C THR A 149 -6.67 0.41 -8.95
N LEU A 150 -6.19 0.98 -10.06
CA LEU A 150 -4.78 1.07 -10.36
C LEU A 150 -4.36 2.53 -10.60
N LEU A 151 -3.23 2.92 -10.05
CA LEU A 151 -2.57 4.16 -10.40
C LEU A 151 -2.19 4.11 -11.88
N LYS A 152 -2.43 5.20 -12.60
CA LYS A 152 -2.11 5.32 -14.02
C LYS A 152 -0.66 4.99 -14.34
N ASP A 153 0.27 5.43 -13.49
CA ASP A 153 1.71 5.16 -13.65
C ASP A 153 2.09 3.69 -13.39
N CYS A 154 1.17 2.92 -12.81
CA CYS A 154 1.33 1.49 -12.52
C CYS A 154 0.65 0.58 -13.54
N VAL A 155 0.00 1.14 -14.56
CA VAL A 155 -0.49 0.38 -15.71
C VAL A 155 0.72 -0.19 -16.44
N ALA A 156 0.79 -1.53 -16.52
CA ALA A 156 1.85 -2.22 -17.27
C ALA A 156 1.91 -1.68 -18.71
N LYS A 157 3.10 -1.30 -19.16
CA LYS A 157 3.37 -0.84 -20.52
C LYS A 157 3.59 -2.02 -21.46
#